data_AF-A0A1E8GLA0-F1
#
_entry.id   AF-A0A1E8GLA0-F1
#
_cell.length_a   1.000
_cell.length_b   1.000
_cell.length_c   1.000
_cell.angle_alpha   90.00
_cell.angle_beta   90.00
_cell.angle_gamma   90.00
#
_symmetry.space_group_name_H-M   'P 1'
#
loop_
_entity.id
_entity.type
_entity.pdbx_description
1 polymer ?
#
loop_
_entity_poly.entity_id
_entity_poly.type
_entity_poly.pdbx_seq_one_letter_code
_entity_poly.pdbx_strand_id
1 'polypeptide(L)'
;MTVSEAQGYGMLIEIDASKKGWSKQENFDKLTEYYKAHTISENNDLMAWKQTEDVNSTSMVTSDENNTSATDGDLDIAYALFEADELWGSEGNYNYKEIANSILNDLLKYNYQSSNNLLLVGDWARSTEDKNSLVRTSDLIVPYYQYFYKKTGIDTWKLIAEKSIKVLNDLSLKTDTGLMPDFIQVYGDDVQIANGRVLESEHDGDYYWNANRVPLRLAGTGAELTQTKEKLLAFFAERKTISAGYRLNGQDLVDYSSTAFTSPVAVLANYEDSGSNLAVKSKNETLKNALGSSYYADTLQVLSAFTILNMEEKN
;
A
#
# COMPACT_ATOMS: atom_id res chain seq x y z
N MET A 1 -14.20 10.22 -10.97
CA MET A 1 -13.14 9.23 -11.23
C MET A 1 -12.79 8.56 -9.92
N THR A 2 -12.52 7.26 -9.94
CA THR A 2 -11.92 6.53 -8.81
C THR A 2 -10.83 5.59 -9.35
N VAL A 3 -10.03 5.05 -8.43
CA VAL A 3 -8.99 4.07 -8.72
C VAL A 3 -9.08 2.89 -7.74
N SER A 4 -8.54 1.72 -8.11
CA SER A 4 -8.56 0.52 -7.26
C SER A 4 -7.82 0.74 -5.94
N GLU A 5 -6.80 1.60 -5.91
CA GLU A 5 -6.14 2.05 -4.68
C GLU A 5 -7.15 2.71 -3.71
N ALA A 6 -7.97 3.62 -4.21
CA ALA A 6 -9.00 4.31 -3.42
C ALA A 6 -10.05 3.33 -2.89
N GLN A 7 -10.39 2.34 -3.71
CA GLN A 7 -11.29 1.26 -3.32
C GLN A 7 -10.70 0.44 -2.17
N GLY A 8 -9.45 0.00 -2.29
CA GLY A 8 -8.73 -0.72 -1.23
C GLY A 8 -8.67 0.07 0.07
N TYR A 9 -8.28 1.34 0.02
CA TYR A 9 -8.27 2.20 1.19
C TYR A 9 -9.67 2.39 1.81
N GLY A 10 -10.70 2.58 0.98
CA GLY A 10 -12.08 2.67 1.46
C GLY A 10 -12.51 1.41 2.22
N MET A 11 -12.17 0.23 1.70
CA MET A 11 -12.46 -1.05 2.35
C MET A 11 -11.69 -1.22 3.67
N LEU A 12 -10.43 -0.81 3.73
CA LEU A 12 -9.63 -0.83 4.96
C LEU A 12 -10.17 0.12 6.04
N ILE A 13 -10.56 1.35 5.66
CA ILE A 13 -11.18 2.30 6.60
C ILE A 13 -12.51 1.75 7.11
N GLU A 14 -13.33 1.20 6.21
CA GLU A 14 -14.64 0.69 6.54
C GLU A 14 -14.56 -0.48 7.51
N ILE A 15 -13.64 -1.44 7.29
CA ILE A 15 -13.49 -2.57 8.21
C ILE A 15 -12.99 -2.13 9.59
N ASP A 16 -12.07 -1.17 9.67
CA ASP A 16 -11.59 -0.64 10.95
C ASP A 16 -12.66 0.18 11.68
N ALA A 17 -13.46 0.97 10.95
CA ALA A 17 -14.63 1.66 11.51
C ALA A 17 -15.67 0.67 12.04
N SER A 18 -15.91 -0.43 11.32
CA SER A 18 -16.83 -1.49 11.75
C SER A 18 -16.36 -2.23 13.00
N LYS A 19 -15.05 -2.52 13.13
CA LYS A 19 -14.49 -3.11 14.38
C LYS A 19 -14.72 -2.22 15.60
N LYS A 20 -14.81 -0.90 15.41
CA LYS A 20 -15.15 0.08 16.46
C LYS A 20 -16.66 0.33 16.62
N GLY A 21 -17.50 -0.32 15.82
CA GLY A 21 -18.95 -0.12 15.83
C GLY A 21 -19.42 1.22 15.24
N TRP A 22 -18.55 1.91 14.49
CA TRP A 22 -18.85 3.21 13.86
C TRP A 22 -19.49 3.06 12.48
N SER A 23 -19.35 1.88 11.86
CA SER A 23 -20.02 1.54 10.61
C SER A 23 -20.55 0.11 10.62
N LYS A 24 -21.26 -0.30 9.57
CA LYS A 24 -21.98 -1.56 9.49
C LYS A 24 -21.57 -2.38 8.27
N GLN A 25 -21.77 -3.70 8.36
CA GLN A 25 -21.48 -4.65 7.29
C GLN A 25 -22.09 -4.24 5.94
N GLU A 26 -23.31 -3.65 5.93
CA GLU A 26 -23.95 -3.27 4.66
C GLU A 26 -23.20 -2.18 3.88
N ASN A 27 -22.36 -1.38 4.54
CA ASN A 27 -21.53 -0.38 3.87
C ASN A 27 -20.28 -1.03 3.25
N PHE A 28 -19.66 -1.98 3.95
CA PHE A 28 -18.58 -2.80 3.39
C PHE A 28 -19.06 -3.67 2.22
N ASP A 29 -20.28 -4.20 2.29
CA ASP A 29 -20.92 -4.95 1.21
C ASP A 29 -21.06 -4.12 -0.07
N LYS A 30 -21.39 -2.83 0.03
CA LYS A 30 -21.47 -1.93 -1.14
C LYS A 30 -20.10 -1.69 -1.78
N LEU A 31 -19.05 -1.60 -0.97
CA LEU A 31 -17.68 -1.51 -1.48
C LEU A 31 -17.29 -2.83 -2.18
N THR A 32 -17.65 -3.97 -1.59
CA THR A 32 -17.44 -5.28 -2.21
C THR A 32 -18.20 -5.41 -3.54
N GLU A 33 -19.45 -4.98 -3.60
CA GLU A 33 -20.26 -4.93 -4.82
C GLU A 33 -19.60 -4.07 -5.90
N TYR A 34 -19.12 -2.88 -5.53
CA TYR A 34 -18.43 -1.97 -6.45
C TYR A 34 -17.16 -2.60 -7.03
N TYR A 35 -16.34 -3.22 -6.19
CA TYR A 35 -15.17 -3.98 -6.63
C TYR A 35 -15.56 -5.08 -7.63
N LYS A 36 -16.57 -5.91 -7.30
CA LYS A 36 -17.01 -7.01 -8.17
C LYS A 36 -17.55 -6.54 -9.52
N ALA A 37 -18.16 -5.35 -9.57
CA ALA A 37 -18.65 -4.76 -10.81
C ALA A 37 -17.54 -4.24 -11.74
N HIS A 38 -16.30 -4.13 -11.23
CA HIS A 38 -15.16 -3.59 -11.96
C HIS A 38 -13.94 -4.53 -11.93
N THR A 39 -14.16 -5.84 -11.79
CA THR A 39 -13.11 -6.82 -12.08
C THR A 39 -12.76 -6.78 -13.56
N ILE A 40 -11.52 -7.13 -13.90
CA ILE A 40 -11.00 -7.00 -15.27
C ILE A 40 -11.77 -7.88 -16.26
N SER A 41 -12.15 -9.10 -15.84
CA SER A 41 -13.01 -9.99 -16.62
C SER A 41 -13.55 -11.14 -15.75
N GLU A 42 -14.43 -11.97 -16.32
CA GLU A 42 -14.88 -13.22 -15.67
C GLU A 42 -13.75 -14.22 -15.35
N ASN A 43 -12.55 -14.06 -15.93
CA ASN A 43 -11.38 -14.92 -15.70
C ASN A 43 -10.18 -14.17 -15.09
N ASN A 44 -10.41 -12.93 -14.63
CA ASN A 44 -9.44 -12.10 -13.96
C ASN A 44 -10.15 -11.28 -12.88
N ASP A 45 -10.12 -11.80 -11.65
CA ASP A 45 -10.73 -11.24 -10.46
C ASP A 45 -9.99 -9.97 -9.97
N LEU A 46 -8.85 -9.58 -10.55
CA LEU A 46 -8.23 -8.31 -10.20
C LEU A 46 -9.13 -7.14 -10.62
N MET A 47 -9.05 -6.03 -9.88
CA MET A 47 -9.85 -4.84 -10.16
C MET A 47 -9.20 -4.01 -11.28
N ALA A 48 -10.00 -3.56 -12.24
CA ALA A 48 -9.57 -2.54 -13.17
C ALA A 48 -9.13 -1.30 -12.38
N TRP A 49 -7.95 -0.77 -12.68
CA TRP A 49 -7.29 0.19 -11.80
C TRP A 49 -7.99 1.54 -11.77
N LYS A 50 -8.80 1.87 -12.78
CA LYS A 50 -9.42 3.20 -12.91
C LYS A 50 -10.80 3.15 -13.56
N GLN A 51 -11.72 3.87 -12.94
CA GLN A 51 -13.07 4.10 -13.45
C GLN A 51 -13.35 5.60 -13.58
N THR A 52 -14.07 5.96 -14.63
CA THR A 52 -14.56 7.33 -14.87
C THR A 52 -16.08 7.35 -14.91
N GLU A 53 -16.67 8.51 -14.64
CA GLU A 53 -18.12 8.67 -14.80
C GLU A 53 -18.47 8.61 -16.29
N ASP A 54 -19.51 7.86 -16.62
CA ASP A 54 -20.04 7.77 -17.97
C ASP A 54 -20.58 9.14 -18.43
N VAL A 55 -20.44 9.45 -19.72
CA VAL A 55 -20.85 10.75 -20.24
C VAL A 55 -22.37 10.94 -20.30
N ASN A 56 -23.14 9.84 -20.24
CA ASN A 56 -24.60 9.82 -20.37
C ASN A 56 -25.31 9.37 -19.09
N SER A 57 -24.59 9.03 -18.03
CA SER A 57 -25.15 8.55 -16.76
C SER A 57 -24.21 8.80 -15.59
N THR A 58 -24.70 8.66 -14.36
CA THR A 58 -23.85 8.76 -13.15
C THR A 58 -23.13 7.45 -12.83
N SER A 59 -23.15 6.46 -13.73
CA SER A 59 -22.48 5.18 -13.53
C SER A 59 -20.97 5.35 -13.73
N MET A 60 -20.21 4.65 -12.91
CA MET A 60 -18.78 4.51 -13.11
C MET A 60 -18.53 3.41 -14.15
N VAL A 61 -17.64 3.67 -15.10
CA VAL A 61 -17.30 2.74 -16.19
C VAL A 61 -15.79 2.60 -16.33
N THR A 62 -15.36 1.41 -16.75
CA THR A 62 -13.98 1.11 -17.10
C THR A 62 -13.84 1.17 -18.63
N SER A 63 -12.90 1.97 -19.13
CA SER A 63 -12.51 1.94 -20.54
C SER A 63 -11.48 0.84 -20.81
N ASP A 64 -11.35 0.38 -22.05
CA ASP A 64 -10.40 -0.67 -22.42
C ASP A 64 -8.95 -0.36 -21.99
N GLU A 65 -8.52 0.90 -22.11
CA GLU A 65 -7.18 1.37 -21.69
C GLU A 65 -6.96 1.32 -20.17
N ASN A 66 -8.04 1.35 -19.39
CA ASN A 66 -7.99 1.31 -17.92
C ASN A 66 -8.34 -0.08 -17.37
N ASN A 67 -8.62 -1.06 -18.24
CA ASN A 67 -8.98 -2.42 -17.87
C ASN A 67 -7.74 -3.30 -17.58
N THR A 68 -6.87 -2.79 -16.73
CA THR A 68 -5.64 -3.44 -16.22
C THR A 68 -5.57 -3.23 -14.72
N SER A 69 -4.80 -4.04 -13.99
CA SER A 69 -4.72 -3.96 -12.53
C SER A 69 -3.65 -2.98 -12.02
N ALA A 70 -3.80 -2.59 -10.76
CA ALA A 70 -2.75 -1.97 -9.96
C ALA A 70 -2.59 -2.77 -8.67
N THR A 71 -1.40 -3.32 -8.46
CA THR A 71 -1.14 -4.35 -7.43
C THR A 71 -1.48 -3.90 -6.02
N ASP A 72 -1.20 -2.66 -5.66
CA ASP A 72 -1.49 -2.10 -4.34
C ASP A 72 -2.98 -2.11 -4.01
N GLY A 73 -3.82 -1.71 -4.97
CA GLY A 73 -5.28 -1.76 -4.81
C GLY A 73 -5.79 -3.18 -4.52
N ASP A 74 -5.35 -4.16 -5.32
CA ASP A 74 -5.77 -5.55 -5.15
C ASP A 74 -5.26 -6.16 -3.84
N LEU A 75 -4.05 -5.81 -3.39
CA LEU A 75 -3.50 -6.24 -2.11
C LEU A 75 -4.34 -5.72 -0.93
N ASP A 76 -4.69 -4.43 -0.95
CA ASP A 76 -5.52 -3.82 0.10
C ASP A 76 -6.96 -4.38 0.10
N ILE A 77 -7.56 -4.60 -1.08
CA ILE A 77 -8.89 -5.22 -1.22
C ILE A 77 -8.89 -6.65 -0.66
N ALA A 78 -7.91 -7.48 -1.06
CA ALA A 78 -7.81 -8.87 -0.59
C ALA A 78 -7.62 -8.95 0.93
N TYR A 79 -6.76 -8.08 1.50
CA TYR A 79 -6.59 -7.99 2.94
C TYR A 79 -7.89 -7.60 3.65
N ALA A 80 -8.56 -6.54 3.18
CA ALA A 80 -9.80 -6.07 3.77
C ALA A 80 -10.91 -7.15 3.75
N LEU A 81 -11.01 -7.93 2.67
CA LEU A 81 -11.97 -9.04 2.56
C LEU A 81 -11.69 -10.17 3.55
N PHE A 82 -10.41 -10.51 3.81
CA PHE A 82 -10.09 -11.48 4.86
C PHE A 82 -10.40 -10.94 6.26
N GLU A 83 -10.18 -9.64 6.50
CA GLU A 83 -10.58 -9.02 7.76
C GLU A 83 -12.11 -8.99 7.93
N ALA A 84 -12.87 -8.82 6.84
CA ALA A 84 -14.32 -8.95 6.83
C ALA A 84 -14.80 -10.38 7.13
N ASP A 85 -14.14 -11.40 6.56
CA ASP A 85 -14.36 -12.81 6.91
C ASP A 85 -14.11 -13.07 8.40
N GLU A 86 -13.05 -12.51 8.98
CA GLU A 86 -12.79 -12.63 10.42
C GLU A 86 -13.83 -11.94 11.29
N LEU A 87 -14.35 -10.78 10.85
CA LEU A 87 -15.29 -9.98 11.64
C LEU A 87 -16.73 -10.50 11.56
N TRP A 88 -17.17 -10.90 10.37
CA TRP A 88 -18.59 -11.24 10.10
C TRP A 88 -18.80 -12.67 9.58
N GLY A 89 -17.74 -13.39 9.20
CA GLY A 89 -17.84 -14.65 8.49
C GLY A 89 -18.22 -14.47 7.02
N SER A 90 -18.37 -15.59 6.31
CA SER A 90 -18.57 -15.63 4.85
C SER A 90 -19.89 -16.29 4.41
N GLU A 91 -20.88 -16.39 5.32
CA GLU A 91 -22.21 -16.99 5.04
C GLU A 91 -23.28 -15.94 4.71
N GLY A 92 -22.88 -14.66 4.58
CA GLY A 92 -23.76 -13.53 4.29
C GLY A 92 -24.02 -13.30 2.79
N ASN A 93 -24.22 -12.03 2.41
CA ASN A 93 -24.43 -11.65 1.00
C ASN A 93 -23.22 -11.99 0.11
N TYR A 94 -22.03 -11.93 0.69
CA TYR A 94 -20.77 -12.21 0.01
C TYR A 94 -19.97 -13.24 0.82
N ASN A 95 -19.39 -14.21 0.10
CA ASN A 95 -18.36 -15.08 0.64
C ASN A 95 -17.01 -14.34 0.56
N TYR A 96 -16.72 -13.48 1.54
CA TYR A 96 -15.52 -12.63 1.50
C TYR A 96 -14.24 -13.45 1.39
N LYS A 97 -14.17 -14.60 2.07
CA LYS A 97 -13.02 -15.50 2.00
C LYS A 97 -12.79 -16.03 0.59
N GLU A 98 -13.84 -16.47 -0.10
CA GLU A 98 -13.74 -16.96 -1.47
C GLU A 98 -13.28 -15.85 -2.42
N ILE A 99 -13.87 -14.66 -2.30
CA ILE A 99 -13.50 -13.50 -3.12
C ILE A 99 -12.02 -13.12 -2.88
N ALA A 100 -11.57 -13.07 -1.63
CA ALA A 100 -10.17 -12.77 -1.31
C ALA A 100 -9.21 -13.82 -1.91
N ASN A 101 -9.55 -15.11 -1.82
CA ASN A 101 -8.74 -16.17 -2.43
C ASN A 101 -8.67 -16.07 -3.95
N SER A 102 -9.77 -15.69 -4.61
CA SER A 102 -9.81 -15.39 -6.05
C SER A 102 -8.79 -14.32 -6.44
N ILE A 103 -8.81 -13.18 -5.74
CA ILE A 103 -7.84 -12.08 -5.96
C ILE A 103 -6.41 -12.56 -5.78
N LEU A 104 -6.13 -13.28 -4.67
CA LEU A 104 -4.79 -13.78 -4.40
C LEU A 104 -4.28 -14.75 -5.47
N ASN A 105 -5.14 -15.64 -5.97
CA ASN A 105 -4.78 -16.54 -7.05
C ASN A 105 -4.43 -15.78 -8.33
N ASP A 106 -5.21 -14.75 -8.67
CA ASP A 106 -4.97 -13.95 -9.86
C ASP A 106 -3.77 -12.99 -9.73
N LEU A 107 -3.47 -12.49 -8.52
CA LEU A 107 -2.22 -11.78 -8.25
C LEU A 107 -1.00 -12.68 -8.55
N LEU A 108 -1.05 -13.94 -8.11
CA LEU A 108 0.02 -14.91 -8.41
C LEU A 108 0.07 -15.32 -9.89
N LYS A 109 -1.06 -15.29 -10.58
CA LYS A 109 -1.15 -15.65 -12.00
C LYS A 109 -0.64 -14.53 -12.90
N TYR A 110 -1.02 -13.29 -12.62
CA TYR A 110 -0.83 -12.15 -13.53
C TYR A 110 0.25 -11.18 -13.08
N ASN A 111 0.42 -10.95 -11.77
CA ASN A 111 1.32 -9.90 -11.26
C ASN A 111 2.63 -10.47 -10.69
N TYR A 112 2.67 -11.74 -10.28
CA TYR A 112 3.89 -12.37 -9.76
C TYR A 112 4.91 -12.69 -10.85
N GLN A 113 6.16 -12.28 -10.60
CA GLN A 113 7.31 -12.52 -11.45
C GLN A 113 8.26 -13.54 -10.82
N SER A 114 8.26 -14.76 -11.36
CA SER A 114 9.11 -15.85 -10.86
C SER A 114 10.62 -15.60 -10.98
N SER A 115 11.07 -14.73 -11.91
CA SER A 115 12.50 -14.44 -12.07
C SER A 115 13.09 -13.63 -10.91
N ASN A 116 12.26 -12.91 -10.17
CA ASN A 116 12.68 -12.11 -9.02
C ASN A 116 11.88 -12.39 -7.74
N ASN A 117 10.85 -13.23 -7.76
CA ASN A 117 9.97 -13.57 -6.64
C ASN A 117 9.19 -12.37 -6.05
N LEU A 118 8.82 -11.39 -6.86
CA LEU A 118 8.06 -10.22 -6.43
C LEU A 118 6.78 -10.05 -7.25
N LEU A 119 5.86 -9.22 -6.76
CA LEU A 119 4.76 -8.72 -7.55
C LEU A 119 5.23 -7.48 -8.35
N LEU A 120 4.86 -7.43 -9.62
CA LEU A 120 5.03 -6.25 -10.47
C LEU A 120 4.00 -5.18 -10.13
N VAL A 121 4.12 -3.99 -10.71
CA VAL A 121 3.21 -2.85 -10.47
C VAL A 121 1.74 -3.10 -10.90
N GLY A 122 1.50 -4.07 -11.78
CA GLY A 122 0.18 -4.45 -12.29
C GLY A 122 0.29 -5.62 -13.28
N ASP A 123 -0.84 -6.19 -13.69
CA ASP A 123 -0.91 -7.35 -14.59
C ASP A 123 -0.28 -7.09 -15.98
N TRP A 124 -0.48 -5.88 -16.49
CA TRP A 124 0.05 -5.39 -17.76
C TRP A 124 1.58 -5.30 -17.81
N ALA A 125 2.24 -5.22 -16.64
CA ALA A 125 3.68 -5.03 -16.57
C ALA A 125 4.43 -6.29 -17.06
N ARG A 126 3.86 -7.47 -16.91
CA ARG A 126 4.49 -8.75 -17.27
C ARG A 126 4.78 -8.88 -18.77
N SER A 127 3.89 -8.36 -19.61
CA SER A 127 4.00 -8.42 -21.08
C SER A 127 4.76 -7.23 -21.67
N THR A 128 5.24 -6.30 -20.83
CA THR A 128 5.95 -5.10 -21.26
C THR A 128 7.44 -5.24 -20.94
N GLU A 129 8.29 -5.25 -21.98
CA GLU A 129 9.73 -5.58 -21.89
C GLU A 129 10.47 -4.78 -20.80
N ASP A 130 10.18 -3.48 -20.67
CA ASP A 130 10.82 -2.58 -19.68
C ASP A 130 10.07 -2.46 -18.34
N LYS A 131 9.03 -3.27 -18.12
CA LYS A 131 8.19 -3.23 -16.90
C LYS A 131 8.08 -4.59 -16.22
N ASN A 132 8.51 -5.66 -16.87
CA ASN A 132 8.45 -7.03 -16.35
C ASN A 132 9.35 -7.32 -15.14
N SER A 133 10.08 -6.30 -14.67
CA SER A 133 10.90 -6.28 -13.46
C SER A 133 10.64 -5.04 -12.60
N LEU A 134 9.67 -4.21 -12.98
CA LEU A 134 9.33 -2.96 -12.30
C LEU A 134 8.51 -3.27 -11.06
N VAL A 135 9.01 -2.80 -9.93
CA VAL A 135 8.38 -2.96 -8.61
C VAL A 135 8.23 -1.57 -8.01
N ARG A 136 7.07 -1.32 -7.41
CA ARG A 136 6.80 -0.11 -6.62
C ARG A 136 7.11 -0.42 -5.16
N THR A 137 7.93 0.40 -4.50
CA THR A 137 8.44 0.05 -3.17
C THR A 137 7.36 0.04 -2.09
N SER A 138 6.30 0.85 -2.26
CA SER A 138 5.12 0.84 -1.38
C SER A 138 4.32 -0.46 -1.43
N ASP A 139 4.56 -1.31 -2.43
CA ASP A 139 3.85 -2.59 -2.58
C ASP A 139 4.60 -3.73 -1.87
N LEU A 140 5.78 -3.47 -1.30
CA LEU A 140 6.56 -4.44 -0.53
C LEU A 140 6.00 -4.61 0.90
N ILE A 141 4.71 -4.95 1.00
CA ILE A 141 3.93 -5.03 2.25
C ILE A 141 4.13 -6.39 2.93
N VAL A 142 5.30 -6.59 3.54
CA VAL A 142 5.70 -7.86 4.19
C VAL A 142 4.62 -8.45 5.12
N PRO A 143 3.94 -7.68 6.00
CA PRO A 143 2.90 -8.24 6.86
C PRO A 143 1.72 -8.84 6.09
N TYR A 144 1.34 -8.27 4.93
CA TYR A 144 0.27 -8.81 4.10
C TYR A 144 0.67 -10.15 3.50
N TYR A 145 1.88 -10.25 2.96
CA TYR A 145 2.36 -11.50 2.37
C TYR A 145 2.44 -12.64 3.40
N GLN A 146 2.89 -12.33 4.63
CA GLN A 146 2.88 -13.30 5.73
C GLN A 146 1.45 -13.70 6.13
N TYR A 147 0.53 -12.74 6.16
CA TYR A 147 -0.88 -12.98 6.46
C TYR A 147 -1.55 -13.84 5.37
N PHE A 148 -1.31 -13.56 4.09
CA PHE A 148 -1.82 -14.34 2.96
C PHE A 148 -1.27 -15.76 2.97
N TYR A 149 0.02 -15.96 3.28
CA TYR A 149 0.56 -17.30 3.49
C TYR A 149 -0.20 -18.05 4.60
N LYS A 150 -0.44 -17.40 5.75
CA LYS A 150 -1.20 -18.01 6.85
C LYS A 150 -2.64 -18.36 6.46
N LYS A 151 -3.30 -17.53 5.65
CA LYS A 151 -4.70 -17.73 5.21
C LYS A 151 -4.85 -18.79 4.13
N THR A 152 -3.88 -18.91 3.23
CA THR A 152 -3.98 -19.74 2.01
C THR A 152 -3.15 -21.02 2.06
N GLY A 153 -2.04 -21.03 2.81
CA GLY A 153 -1.04 -22.09 2.78
C GLY A 153 -0.19 -22.14 1.50
N ILE A 154 -0.26 -21.11 0.64
CA ILE A 154 0.50 -21.07 -0.63
C ILE A 154 1.91 -20.51 -0.37
N ASP A 155 2.93 -21.35 -0.53
CA ASP A 155 4.35 -21.02 -0.27
C ASP A 155 4.88 -19.82 -1.06
N THR A 156 4.31 -19.51 -2.22
CA THR A 156 4.72 -18.35 -3.03
C THR A 156 4.59 -17.04 -2.25
N TRP A 157 3.57 -16.89 -1.40
CA TRP A 157 3.42 -15.70 -0.55
C TRP A 157 4.56 -15.55 0.45
N LYS A 158 5.06 -16.66 0.98
CA LYS A 158 6.24 -16.66 1.84
C LYS A 158 7.49 -16.24 1.07
N LEU A 159 7.69 -16.74 -0.15
CA LEU A 159 8.82 -16.33 -1.01
C LEU A 159 8.77 -14.83 -1.33
N ILE A 160 7.59 -14.29 -1.62
CA ILE A 160 7.40 -12.85 -1.85
C ILE A 160 7.75 -12.04 -0.59
N ALA A 161 7.34 -12.49 0.59
CA ALA A 161 7.67 -11.84 1.85
C ALA A 161 9.20 -11.81 2.09
N GLU A 162 9.86 -12.96 1.95
CA GLU A 162 11.31 -13.10 2.13
C GLU A 162 12.10 -12.22 1.15
N LYS A 163 11.67 -12.19 -0.12
CA LYS A 163 12.30 -11.34 -1.13
C LYS A 163 12.06 -9.86 -0.88
N SER A 164 10.86 -9.49 -0.44
CA SER A 164 10.52 -8.10 -0.07
C SER A 164 11.43 -7.61 1.06
N ILE A 165 11.64 -8.41 2.10
CA ILE A 165 12.59 -8.09 3.19
C ILE A 165 13.99 -7.85 2.65
N LYS A 166 14.50 -8.74 1.78
CA LYS A 166 15.83 -8.59 1.17
C LYS A 166 15.94 -7.26 0.40
N VAL A 167 14.97 -6.97 -0.47
CA VAL A 167 14.98 -5.74 -1.28
C VAL A 167 14.90 -4.48 -0.41
N LEU A 168 14.05 -4.46 0.61
CA LEU A 168 13.93 -3.32 1.53
C LEU A 168 15.24 -3.06 2.28
N ASN A 169 15.91 -4.13 2.76
CA ASN A 169 17.23 -4.01 3.39
C ASN A 169 18.30 -3.53 2.39
N ASP A 170 18.33 -4.09 1.17
CA ASP A 170 19.28 -3.69 0.14
C ASP A 170 19.12 -2.22 -0.24
N LEU A 171 17.88 -1.71 -0.34
CA LEU A 171 17.61 -0.30 -0.59
C LEU A 171 18.06 0.60 0.56
N SER A 172 17.74 0.21 1.80
CA SER A 172 18.16 0.95 2.99
C SER A 172 19.69 1.07 3.11
N LEU A 173 20.44 0.04 2.66
CA LEU A 173 21.90 0.06 2.64
C LEU A 173 22.48 0.97 1.55
N LYS A 174 21.71 1.32 0.50
CA LYS A 174 22.18 2.18 -0.62
C LYS A 174 22.12 3.67 -0.32
N THR A 175 21.47 4.09 0.77
CA THR A 175 21.27 5.50 1.13
C THR A 175 21.71 5.73 2.56
N ASP A 176 22.15 6.91 2.96
CA ASP A 176 22.43 7.20 4.39
C ASP A 176 21.14 7.47 5.18
N THR A 177 20.05 7.78 4.48
CA THR A 177 18.77 8.20 5.06
C THR A 177 17.80 7.05 5.33
N GLY A 178 18.00 5.88 4.71
CA GLY A 178 17.00 4.80 4.69
C GLY A 178 15.80 5.09 3.79
N LEU A 179 15.74 6.24 3.12
CA LEU A 179 14.70 6.57 2.15
C LEU A 179 14.75 5.59 0.97
N MET A 180 13.56 5.27 0.44
CA MET A 180 13.38 4.35 -0.68
C MET A 180 12.71 5.08 -1.85
N PRO A 181 13.06 4.76 -3.10
CA PRO A 181 12.46 5.40 -4.27
C PRO A 181 11.02 4.93 -4.49
N ASP A 182 10.22 5.69 -5.23
CA ASP A 182 8.89 5.26 -5.68
C ASP A 182 8.96 3.93 -6.43
N PHE A 183 9.89 3.80 -7.38
CA PHE A 183 10.05 2.62 -8.23
C PHE A 183 11.48 2.10 -8.30
N ILE A 184 11.58 0.77 -8.47
CA ILE A 184 12.82 0.04 -8.66
C ILE A 184 12.66 -0.99 -9.80
N GLN A 185 13.77 -1.37 -10.42
CA GLN A 185 13.85 -2.53 -11.30
C GLN A 185 14.58 -3.66 -10.56
N VAL A 186 14.02 -4.87 -10.56
CA VAL A 186 14.60 -6.02 -9.85
C VAL A 186 14.88 -7.18 -10.80
N TYR A 187 16.16 -7.44 -11.05
CA TYR A 187 16.65 -8.52 -11.92
C TYR A 187 17.30 -9.62 -11.09
N GLY A 188 16.52 -10.63 -10.70
CA GLY A 188 16.98 -11.63 -9.75
C GLY A 188 17.32 -10.99 -8.41
N ASP A 189 18.61 -10.88 -8.09
CA ASP A 189 19.12 -10.24 -6.88
C ASP A 189 19.65 -8.81 -7.09
N ASP A 190 19.77 -8.34 -8.32
CA ASP A 190 20.15 -6.95 -8.59
C ASP A 190 18.94 -6.02 -8.47
N VAL A 191 19.05 -5.02 -7.60
CA VAL A 191 18.02 -4.01 -7.32
C VAL A 191 18.50 -2.67 -7.84
N GLN A 192 17.86 -2.13 -8.86
CA GLN A 192 18.23 -0.84 -9.46
C GLN A 192 17.19 0.22 -9.13
N ILE A 193 17.64 1.39 -8.67
CA ILE A 193 16.78 2.56 -8.48
C ILE A 193 16.34 3.04 -9.87
N ALA A 194 15.05 3.38 -10.02
CA ALA A 194 14.55 3.96 -11.26
C ALA A 194 15.31 5.24 -11.63
N ASN A 195 15.60 5.42 -12.91
CA ASN A 195 16.26 6.62 -13.42
C ASN A 195 15.31 7.41 -14.32
N GLY A 196 15.04 8.66 -13.94
CA GLY A 196 14.06 9.51 -14.61
C GLY A 196 12.66 8.92 -14.52
N ARG A 197 11.83 9.21 -15.53
CA ARG A 197 10.45 8.72 -15.59
C ARG A 197 10.37 7.31 -16.15
N VAL A 198 10.18 6.35 -15.26
CA VAL A 198 9.92 4.95 -15.63
C VAL A 198 8.42 4.65 -15.70
N LEU A 199 7.57 5.42 -15.01
CA LEU A 199 6.13 5.28 -15.06
C LEU A 199 5.42 6.63 -14.88
N GLU A 200 5.57 7.27 -13.72
CA GLU A 200 4.65 8.34 -13.30
C GLU A 200 5.25 9.73 -13.48
N SER A 201 6.50 9.94 -13.05
CA SER A 201 7.11 11.25 -12.95
C SER A 201 8.63 11.23 -13.11
N GLU A 202 9.26 12.40 -13.22
CA GLU A 202 10.74 12.49 -13.16
C GLU A 202 11.32 12.10 -11.79
N HIS A 203 10.48 11.98 -10.76
CA HIS A 203 10.82 11.63 -9.39
C HIS A 203 10.60 10.15 -9.05
N ASP A 204 10.42 9.28 -10.05
CA ASP A 204 10.20 7.85 -9.82
C ASP A 204 11.38 7.17 -9.09
N GLY A 205 12.59 7.77 -9.18
CA GLY A 205 13.79 7.34 -8.44
C GLY A 205 13.99 8.02 -7.09
N ASP A 206 13.07 8.88 -6.65
CA ASP A 206 13.12 9.63 -5.40
C ASP A 206 12.07 9.11 -4.40
N TYR A 207 12.16 9.51 -3.13
CA TYR A 207 11.10 9.24 -2.15
C TYR A 207 9.97 10.25 -2.37
N TYR A 208 8.89 9.81 -3.03
CA TYR A 208 7.84 10.70 -3.49
C TYR A 208 6.44 10.14 -3.23
N TRP A 209 5.45 10.40 -4.09
CA TRP A 209 4.05 10.15 -3.81
C TRP A 209 3.65 8.66 -3.78
N ASN A 210 4.53 7.74 -4.17
CA ASN A 210 4.34 6.32 -3.91
C ASN A 210 5.08 5.87 -2.64
N ALA A 211 6.37 6.17 -2.55
CA ALA A 211 7.23 5.72 -1.45
C ALA A 211 6.87 6.36 -0.10
N ASN A 212 6.12 7.46 -0.08
CA ASN A 212 5.56 8.04 1.14
C ASN A 212 4.75 7.04 1.98
N ARG A 213 4.21 5.98 1.37
CA ARG A 213 3.48 4.90 2.05
C ARG A 213 4.39 3.87 2.71
N VAL A 214 5.66 3.78 2.32
CA VAL A 214 6.62 2.77 2.84
C VAL A 214 6.68 2.76 4.37
N PRO A 215 6.75 3.89 5.11
CA PRO A 215 6.73 3.86 6.57
C PRO A 215 5.49 3.16 7.16
N LEU A 216 4.30 3.43 6.61
CA LEU A 216 3.07 2.75 7.01
C LEU A 216 3.17 1.24 6.75
N ARG A 217 3.70 0.84 5.60
CA ARG A 217 3.82 -0.59 5.21
C ARG A 217 4.94 -1.33 5.95
N LEU A 218 5.91 -0.60 6.52
CA LEU A 218 6.96 -1.16 7.39
C LEU A 218 6.49 -1.40 8.83
N ALA A 219 5.40 -0.75 9.27
CA ALA A 219 4.87 -0.98 10.60
C ALA A 219 4.37 -2.44 10.75
N GLY A 220 4.63 -3.07 11.90
CA GLY A 220 4.31 -4.49 12.10
C GLY A 220 5.29 -5.48 11.49
N THR A 221 6.35 -5.02 10.81
CA THR A 221 7.41 -5.92 10.31
C THR A 221 8.34 -6.41 11.42
N GLY A 222 8.89 -7.62 11.22
CA GLY A 222 9.76 -8.31 12.18
C GLY A 222 11.17 -7.72 12.33
N ALA A 223 11.98 -8.40 13.15
CA ALA A 223 13.35 -7.97 13.51
C ALA A 223 14.30 -7.91 12.30
N GLU A 224 13.99 -8.61 11.22
CA GLU A 224 14.73 -8.63 9.97
C GLU A 224 14.79 -7.26 9.28
N LEU A 225 13.87 -6.35 9.62
CA LEU A 225 13.81 -4.98 9.09
C LEU A 225 14.10 -3.91 10.15
N THR A 226 14.54 -4.27 11.37
CA THR A 226 14.81 -3.30 12.45
C THR A 226 15.79 -2.21 12.01
N GLN A 227 16.94 -2.57 11.44
CA GLN A 227 17.93 -1.58 10.98
C GLN A 227 17.36 -0.66 9.89
N THR A 228 16.53 -1.20 9.01
CA THR A 228 15.86 -0.44 7.96
C THR A 228 14.88 0.58 8.53
N LYS A 229 14.07 0.18 9.51
CA LYS A 229 13.13 1.05 10.22
C LYS A 229 13.86 2.13 11.02
N GLU A 230 14.87 1.76 11.79
CA GLU A 230 15.67 2.67 12.62
C GLU A 230 16.35 3.76 11.80
N LYS A 231 16.95 3.39 10.66
CA LYS A 231 17.62 4.34 9.77
C LYS A 231 16.65 5.37 9.16
N LEU A 232 15.50 4.91 8.69
CA LEU A 232 14.45 5.77 8.15
C LEU A 232 13.87 6.71 9.22
N LEU A 233 13.61 6.20 10.42
CA LEU A 233 13.13 7.01 11.54
C LEU A 233 14.18 8.01 12.03
N ALA A 234 15.46 7.65 12.04
CA ALA A 234 16.56 8.55 12.40
C ALA A 234 16.61 9.76 11.44
N PHE A 235 16.47 9.53 10.13
CA PHE A 235 16.38 10.61 9.14
C PHE A 235 15.21 11.56 9.46
N PHE A 236 14.00 11.04 9.69
CA PHE A 236 12.84 11.88 9.98
C PHE A 236 12.90 12.57 11.34
N ALA A 237 13.55 11.97 12.33
CA ALA A 237 13.70 12.55 13.67
C ALA A 237 14.53 13.84 13.67
N GLU A 238 15.45 14.00 12.71
CA GLU A 238 16.25 15.21 12.51
C GLU A 238 15.48 16.33 11.80
N ARG A 239 14.33 16.05 11.19
CA ARG A 239 13.57 17.03 10.40
C ARG A 239 12.68 17.88 11.31
N LYS A 240 12.77 19.20 11.13
CA LYS A 240 11.82 20.13 11.75
C LYS A 240 10.42 19.98 11.15
N THR A 241 10.31 19.74 9.86
CA THR A 241 9.05 19.52 9.15
C THR A 241 9.29 18.44 8.11
N ILE A 242 8.33 17.53 7.93
CA ILE A 242 8.41 16.52 6.88
C ILE A 242 7.92 17.13 5.56
N SER A 243 8.84 17.33 4.61
CA SER A 243 8.54 17.76 3.24
C SER A 243 7.78 16.68 2.47
N ALA A 244 6.97 17.10 1.50
CA ALA A 244 6.22 16.24 0.58
C ALA A 244 7.09 15.75 -0.59
N GLY A 245 8.31 15.27 -0.29
CA GLY A 245 9.22 14.66 -1.25
C GLY A 245 10.69 14.90 -0.95
N TYR A 246 11.51 13.86 -1.14
CA TYR A 246 12.95 13.93 -0.92
C TYR A 246 13.71 13.18 -1.99
N ARG A 247 14.85 13.74 -2.40
CA ARG A 247 15.91 12.94 -3.01
C ARG A 247 16.38 11.89 -1.99
N LEU A 248 16.88 10.76 -2.46
CA LEU A 248 17.35 9.68 -1.57
C LEU A 248 18.51 10.08 -0.65
N ASN A 249 19.25 11.14 -0.99
CA ASN A 249 20.28 11.73 -0.13
C ASN A 249 19.72 12.66 0.96
N GLY A 250 18.40 12.81 1.07
CA GLY A 250 17.72 13.60 2.09
C GLY A 250 17.52 15.08 1.74
N GLN A 251 17.84 15.51 0.50
CA GLN A 251 17.49 16.85 0.04
C GLN A 251 15.99 16.96 -0.24
N ASP A 252 15.35 18.01 0.28
CA ASP A 252 13.93 18.30 -0.01
C ASP A 252 13.74 18.57 -1.51
N LEU A 253 12.71 17.96 -2.10
CA LEU A 253 12.29 18.25 -3.48
C LEU A 253 11.34 19.45 -3.55
N VAL A 254 10.61 19.70 -2.46
CA VAL A 254 9.59 20.75 -2.35
C VAL A 254 9.67 21.44 -0.99
N ASP A 255 9.10 22.64 -0.88
CA ASP A 255 9.11 23.47 0.33
C ASP A 255 7.83 23.37 1.17
N TYR A 256 6.90 22.48 0.79
CA TYR A 256 5.63 22.25 1.50
C TYR A 256 5.58 20.84 2.13
N SER A 257 4.70 20.68 3.11
CA SER A 257 4.40 19.40 3.78
C SER A 257 3.04 18.86 3.39
N SER A 258 2.84 17.55 3.53
CA SER A 258 1.54 16.89 3.33
C SER A 258 1.34 15.79 4.38
N THR A 259 0.11 15.63 4.86
CA THR A 259 -0.24 14.52 5.77
C THR A 259 -0.05 13.15 5.10
N ALA A 260 -0.08 13.09 3.76
CA ALA A 260 0.32 11.90 3.01
C ALA A 260 1.76 11.45 3.31
N PHE A 261 2.65 12.33 3.77
CA PHE A 261 4.03 12.02 4.11
C PHE A 261 4.23 11.93 5.63
N THR A 262 3.63 12.84 6.39
CA THR A 262 3.75 12.85 7.85
C THR A 262 3.06 11.65 8.51
N SER A 263 1.86 11.28 8.06
CA SER A 263 1.03 10.29 8.75
C SER A 263 1.56 8.86 8.65
N PRO A 264 2.06 8.37 7.49
CA PRO A 264 2.77 7.10 7.44
C PRO A 264 3.99 7.04 8.37
N VAL A 265 4.78 8.13 8.46
CA VAL A 265 5.92 8.20 9.40
C VAL A 265 5.43 8.15 10.85
N ALA A 266 4.30 8.78 11.17
CA ALA A 266 3.69 8.71 12.49
C ALA A 266 3.36 7.27 12.89
N VAL A 267 2.82 6.47 11.97
CA VAL A 267 2.50 5.07 12.21
C VAL A 267 3.77 4.29 12.57
N LEU A 268 4.79 4.37 11.74
CA LEU A 268 6.05 3.65 11.98
C LEU A 268 6.69 4.08 13.31
N ALA A 269 6.77 5.39 13.55
CA ALA A 269 7.37 5.92 14.77
C ALA A 269 6.61 5.47 16.03
N ASN A 270 5.28 5.44 16.00
CA ASN A 270 4.48 4.98 17.14
C ASN A 270 4.54 3.46 17.34
N TYR A 271 4.76 2.68 16.27
CA TYR A 271 4.96 1.24 16.38
C TYR A 271 6.29 0.89 17.03
N GLU A 272 7.37 1.60 16.68
CA GLU A 272 8.72 1.31 17.19
C GLU A 272 9.00 1.96 18.56
N ASP A 273 8.65 3.23 18.74
CA ASP A 273 8.80 3.97 20.01
C ASP A 273 7.78 5.12 20.09
N SER A 274 6.62 4.82 20.67
CA SER A 274 5.53 5.79 20.90
C SER A 274 5.90 6.96 21.83
N GLY A 275 6.98 6.84 22.60
CA GLY A 275 7.49 7.89 23.47
C GLY A 275 8.44 8.87 22.77
N SER A 276 8.94 8.53 21.58
CA SER A 276 9.87 9.39 20.85
C SER A 276 9.25 10.73 20.46
N ASN A 277 10.06 11.79 20.39
CA ASN A 277 9.58 13.12 19.99
C ASN A 277 8.98 13.12 18.57
N LEU A 278 9.54 12.33 17.66
CA LEU A 278 9.00 12.13 16.32
C LEU A 278 7.59 11.51 16.39
N ALA A 279 7.42 10.40 17.13
CA ALA A 279 6.12 9.72 17.28
C ALA A 279 5.05 10.65 17.86
N VAL A 280 5.35 11.34 18.97
CA VAL A 280 4.40 12.24 19.64
C VAL A 280 4.00 13.40 18.72
N LYS A 281 4.96 14.03 18.05
CA LYS A 281 4.68 15.19 17.19
C LYS A 281 3.88 14.79 15.95
N SER A 282 4.36 13.80 15.20
CA SER A 282 3.72 13.33 13.96
C SER A 282 2.33 12.70 14.21
N LYS A 283 2.13 12.01 15.34
CA LYS A 283 0.80 11.56 15.78
C LYS A 283 -0.12 12.74 16.05
N ASN A 284 0.35 13.76 16.77
CA ASN A 284 -0.45 14.95 17.04
C ASN A 284 -0.88 15.64 15.74
N GLU A 285 0.03 15.79 14.77
CA GLU A 285 -0.31 16.33 13.45
C GLU A 285 -1.34 15.45 12.73
N THR A 286 -1.16 14.12 12.75
CA THR A 286 -2.08 13.16 12.12
C THR A 286 -3.49 13.20 12.72
N LEU A 287 -3.62 13.31 14.05
CA LEU A 287 -4.92 13.26 14.72
C LEU A 287 -5.63 14.61 14.83
N LYS A 288 -4.89 15.73 14.80
CA LYS A 288 -5.45 17.06 15.04
C LYS A 288 -5.60 17.91 13.78
N ASN A 289 -4.85 17.61 12.71
CA ASN A 289 -5.04 18.32 11.46
C ASN A 289 -6.42 17.99 10.89
N ALA A 290 -7.17 19.03 10.53
CA ALA A 290 -8.43 18.84 9.82
C ALA A 290 -8.16 18.16 8.48
N LEU A 291 -9.04 17.24 8.09
CA LEU A 291 -9.07 16.70 6.73
C LEU A 291 -9.37 17.85 5.76
N GLY A 292 -8.69 17.84 4.63
CA GLY A 292 -8.83 18.83 3.57
C GLY A 292 -9.78 18.36 2.47
N SER A 293 -9.36 18.61 1.23
CA SER A 293 -10.05 18.15 0.01
C SER A 293 -9.14 17.26 -0.85
N SER A 294 -8.05 16.73 -0.29
CA SER A 294 -7.11 15.87 -1.01
C SER A 294 -7.44 14.43 -0.69
N TYR A 295 -8.13 13.74 -1.61
CA TYR A 295 -8.44 12.31 -1.45
C TYR A 295 -7.24 11.53 -0.92
N TYR A 296 -6.06 11.69 -1.54
CA TYR A 296 -4.90 10.88 -1.20
C TYR A 296 -4.34 11.19 0.19
N ALA A 297 -4.13 12.48 0.50
CA ALA A 297 -3.56 12.86 1.79
C ALA A 297 -4.53 12.61 2.95
N ASP A 298 -5.82 12.91 2.76
CA ASP A 298 -6.84 12.73 3.78
C ASP A 298 -7.07 11.23 4.06
N THR A 299 -7.10 10.39 3.03
CA THR A 299 -7.25 8.94 3.19
C THR A 299 -6.06 8.31 3.92
N LEU A 300 -4.82 8.66 3.55
CA LEU A 300 -3.63 8.16 4.26
C LEU A 300 -3.57 8.66 5.71
N GLN A 301 -4.03 9.88 5.97
CA GLN A 301 -4.15 10.42 7.33
C GLN A 301 -5.16 9.61 8.15
N VAL A 302 -6.34 9.32 7.60
CA VAL A 302 -7.37 8.52 8.28
C VAL A 302 -6.91 7.09 8.53
N LEU A 303 -6.33 6.41 7.54
CA LEU A 303 -5.77 5.07 7.70
C LEU A 303 -4.69 5.04 8.79
N SER A 304 -3.81 6.03 8.79
CA SER A 304 -2.75 6.16 9.80
C SER A 304 -3.33 6.40 11.19
N ALA A 305 -4.38 7.23 11.30
CA ALA A 305 -5.07 7.48 12.56
C ALA A 305 -5.71 6.20 13.13
N PHE A 306 -6.45 5.44 12.31
CA PHE A 306 -6.99 4.14 12.71
C PHE A 306 -5.89 3.19 13.18
N THR A 307 -4.82 3.10 12.39
CA THR A 307 -3.68 2.22 12.66
C THR A 307 -3.05 2.53 14.03
N ILE A 308 -2.75 3.81 14.30
CA ILE A 308 -2.19 4.23 15.60
C ILE A 308 -3.16 3.94 16.75
N LEU A 309 -4.44 4.28 16.61
CA LEU A 309 -5.43 4.09 17.68
C LEU A 309 -5.67 2.60 17.98
N ASN A 310 -5.68 1.75 16.95
CA ASN A 310 -5.85 0.30 17.10
C ASN A 310 -4.64 -0.37 17.79
N MET A 311 -3.44 0.19 17.65
CA MET A 311 -2.24 -0.27 18.36
C MET A 311 -2.33 0.01 19.86
N GLU A 312 -2.85 1.18 20.24
CA GLU A 312 -2.96 1.60 21.65
C GLU A 312 -4.00 0.80 22.42
N GLU A 313 -5.05 0.30 21.76
CA GLU A 313 -6.08 -0.53 22.39
C GLU A 313 -5.59 -1.97 22.71
N LYS A 314 -4.47 -2.40 22.10
CA LYS A 314 -3.90 -3.74 22.30
C LYS A 314 -2.81 -3.80 23.39
N ASN A 315 -2.34 -2.65 23.88
CA ASN A 315 -1.29 -2.51 24.90
C ASN A 315 -1.87 -2.10 26.26
#